data_AF-A0A420IYU9-F1
#
_entry.id   AF-A0A420IYU9-F1
#
_cell.length_a   1.000
_cell.length_b   1.000
_cell.length_c   1.000
_cell.angle_alpha   90.00
_cell.angle_beta   90.00
_cell.angle_gamma   90.00
#
_symmetry.space_group_name_H-M   'P 1'
#
loop_
_entity.id
_entity.type
_entity.pdbx_description
1 polymer ?
#
loop_
_entity_poly.entity_id
_entity_poly.type
_entity_poly.pdbx_seq_one_letter_code
_entity_poly.pdbx_strand_id
1 'polypeptide(L)'
;MSSGLQFTTNPSSRVIVLQGTKNYLEWLYTIEMTSKRTGYDDIRNVWKYIDPQKTEKPSIPTLSARPGPMDINPTATTVSKLSIAELEDFKYRNSLWKDIKIDIQEIERRLEAVQNKILGSVSENLLPQLKRSVTVVEIHQHLNDRFRPTDQARKQETIQR
;
A
#
# COMPACT_ATOMS: atom_id res chain seq x y z
N MET A 1 -22.28 24.12 -31.23
CA MET A 1 -22.06 22.68 -31.46
C MET A 1 -21.23 22.16 -30.29
N SER A 2 -21.83 21.31 -29.44
CA SER A 2 -21.23 20.86 -28.18
C SER A 2 -20.39 19.61 -28.43
N SER A 3 -19.06 19.75 -28.35
CA SER A 3 -18.14 18.61 -28.43
C SER A 3 -18.10 17.94 -27.06
N GLY A 4 -18.88 16.86 -26.91
CA GLY A 4 -18.81 15.98 -25.76
C GLY A 4 -17.42 15.35 -25.66
N LEU A 5 -16.82 15.41 -24.48
CA LEU A 5 -15.63 14.64 -24.12
C LEU A 5 -15.96 13.15 -24.29
N GLN A 6 -15.54 12.56 -25.40
CA GLN A 6 -15.60 11.11 -25.57
C GLN A 6 -14.47 10.48 -24.77
N PHE A 7 -14.79 10.05 -23.56
CA PHE A 7 -13.98 9.11 -22.81
C PHE A 7 -14.06 7.76 -23.51
N THR A 8 -12.92 7.16 -23.82
CA THR A 8 -12.88 5.75 -24.24
C THR A 8 -13.08 4.88 -23.01
N THR A 9 -14.30 4.85 -22.47
CA THR A 9 -14.69 3.82 -21.51
C THR A 9 -14.89 2.53 -22.30
N ASN A 10 -14.07 1.51 -22.04
CA ASN A 10 -14.39 0.18 -22.51
C ASN A 10 -15.73 -0.21 -21.83
N PRO A 11 -16.84 -0.40 -22.58
CA PRO A 11 -18.19 -0.41 -22.01
C PRO A 11 -18.46 -1.57 -21.05
N SER A 12 -17.51 -2.49 -20.88
CA SER A 12 -17.60 -3.65 -19.99
C SER A 12 -16.88 -3.49 -18.65
N SER A 13 -16.15 -2.40 -18.39
CA SER A 13 -15.34 -2.24 -17.16
C SER A 13 -15.21 -0.78 -16.74
N ARG A 14 -15.79 -0.39 -15.60
CA ARG A 14 -15.64 0.95 -14.97
C ARG A 14 -14.24 1.15 -14.35
N VAL A 15 -13.18 0.68 -15.00
CA VAL A 15 -11.81 0.80 -14.53
C VAL A 15 -11.16 2.00 -15.22
N ILE A 16 -10.75 2.99 -14.43
CA ILE A 16 -9.92 4.10 -14.91
C ILE A 16 -8.51 3.54 -15.13
N VAL A 17 -8.03 3.58 -16.38
CA VAL A 17 -6.69 3.12 -16.76
C VAL A 17 -5.78 4.32 -16.95
N LEU A 18 -4.68 4.43 -16.19
CA LEU A 18 -3.71 5.50 -16.31
C LEU A 18 -3.09 5.49 -17.72
N GLN A 19 -3.30 6.58 -18.46
CA GLN A 19 -2.76 6.80 -19.81
C GLN A 19 -1.74 7.93 -19.83
N GLY A 20 -1.84 8.87 -18.87
CA GLY A 20 -0.90 9.96 -18.72
C GLY A 20 -1.41 11.01 -17.74
N THR A 21 -0.87 12.21 -17.84
CA THR A 21 -1.17 13.33 -16.93
C THR A 21 -2.66 13.68 -16.86
N LYS A 22 -3.39 13.59 -17.99
CA LYS A 22 -4.79 14.01 -18.10
C LYS A 22 -5.75 13.26 -17.18
N ASN A 23 -5.47 12.01 -16.88
CA ASN A 23 -6.35 11.17 -16.06
C ASN A 23 -5.65 10.66 -14.78
N TYR A 24 -4.52 11.28 -14.44
CA TYR A 24 -3.70 10.90 -13.31
C TYR A 24 -4.43 11.10 -11.98
N LEU A 25 -5.15 12.21 -11.81
CA LEU A 25 -5.83 12.53 -10.55
C LEU A 25 -7.00 11.58 -10.29
N GLU A 26 -7.79 11.29 -11.31
CA GLU A 26 -8.89 10.32 -11.23
C GLU A 26 -8.36 8.92 -10.96
N TRP A 27 -7.26 8.53 -11.62
CA TRP A 27 -6.60 7.26 -11.37
C TRP A 27 -6.08 7.17 -9.93
N LEU A 28 -5.34 8.19 -9.46
CA LEU A 28 -4.78 8.27 -8.11
C LEU A 28 -5.89 8.14 -7.05
N TYR A 29 -7.02 8.81 -7.26
CA TYR A 29 -8.19 8.69 -6.38
C TYR A 29 -8.69 7.24 -6.25
N THR A 30 -8.68 6.46 -7.34
CA THR A 30 -9.07 5.04 -7.24
C THR A 30 -8.09 4.20 -6.43
N ILE A 31 -6.79 4.51 -6.51
CA ILE A 31 -5.75 3.83 -5.72
C ILE A 31 -5.91 4.21 -4.25
N GLU A 32 -6.11 5.49 -3.96
CA GLU A 32 -6.39 6.01 -2.63
C GLU A 32 -7.60 5.30 -2.02
N MET A 33 -8.73 5.26 -2.71
CA MET A 33 -9.94 4.58 -2.23
C MET A 33 -9.78 3.06 -2.06
N THR A 34 -8.92 2.42 -2.85
CA THR A 34 -8.62 0.98 -2.68
C THR A 34 -7.75 0.74 -1.45
N SER A 35 -6.81 1.65 -1.18
CA SER A 35 -5.86 1.59 -0.07
C SER A 35 -6.46 2.01 1.28
N LYS A 36 -7.46 2.90 1.25
CA LYS A 36 -8.23 3.35 2.41
C LYS A 36 -9.46 2.45 2.56
N ARG A 37 -9.49 1.59 3.57
CA ARG A 37 -10.77 0.98 3.98
C ARG A 37 -11.50 1.96 4.88
N THR A 38 -12.81 2.10 4.67
CA THR A 38 -13.69 2.73 5.64
C THR A 38 -13.82 1.82 6.87
N GLY A 39 -13.64 2.38 8.07
CA GLY A 39 -13.74 1.66 9.35
C GLY A 39 -12.92 2.29 10.46
N TYR A 40 -13.08 1.78 11.68
CA TYR A 40 -12.47 2.32 12.90
C TYR A 40 -10.97 1.97 13.07
N ASP A 41 -10.44 1.04 12.28
CA ASP A 41 -9.13 0.42 12.55
C ASP A 41 -8.06 0.86 11.54
N ASP A 42 -7.07 1.63 12.03
CA ASP A 42 -6.01 2.25 11.23
C ASP A 42 -5.02 1.24 10.63
N ILE A 43 -5.01 0.00 11.12
CA ILE A 43 -4.17 -1.09 10.58
C ILE A 43 -4.48 -1.34 9.10
N ARG A 44 -5.76 -1.21 8.71
CA ARG A 44 -6.22 -1.48 7.34
C ARG A 44 -6.01 -0.31 6.39
N ASN A 45 -5.69 0.87 6.90
CA ASN A 45 -5.41 2.05 6.11
C ASN A 45 -3.95 2.03 5.65
N VAL A 46 -3.70 1.37 4.51
CA VAL A 46 -2.34 1.25 3.98
C VAL A 46 -1.90 2.47 3.16
N TRP A 47 -2.81 3.41 2.90
CA TRP A 47 -2.50 4.65 2.18
C TRP A 47 -1.33 5.41 2.80
N LYS A 48 -1.26 5.43 4.14
CA LYS A 48 -0.18 6.10 4.87
C LYS A 48 1.23 5.64 4.45
N TYR A 49 1.38 4.39 4.01
CA TYR A 49 2.66 3.83 3.58
C TYR A 49 2.98 4.11 2.10
N ILE A 50 1.97 4.39 1.27
CA ILE A 50 2.10 4.42 -0.19
C ILE A 50 1.69 5.75 -0.83
N ASP A 51 1.23 6.73 -0.04
CA ASP A 51 0.81 8.05 -0.51
C ASP A 51 1.98 8.77 -1.20
N PRO A 52 1.98 8.90 -2.54
CA PRO A 52 3.13 9.40 -3.27
C PRO A 52 3.30 10.92 -3.12
N GLN A 53 2.31 11.61 -2.53
CA GLN A 53 2.38 13.04 -2.24
C GLN A 53 3.03 13.35 -0.90
N LYS A 54 3.17 12.36 -0.01
CA LYS A 54 3.88 12.52 1.26
C LYS A 54 5.38 12.34 1.08
N THR A 55 6.15 13.36 1.48
CA THR A 55 7.62 13.30 1.52
C THR A 55 8.11 12.29 2.56
N GLU A 56 7.48 12.29 3.73
CA GLU A 56 7.79 11.37 4.82
C GLU A 56 6.66 10.35 4.97
N LYS A 57 7.02 9.08 4.83
CA LYS A 57 6.10 7.94 4.97
C LYS A 57 6.59 7.09 6.15
N PRO A 58 5.69 6.60 7.04
CA PRO A 58 6.07 5.60 8.02
C PRO A 58 6.60 4.35 7.30
N SER A 59 7.53 3.64 7.94
CA SER A 59 8.00 2.35 7.45
C SER A 59 6.87 1.32 7.53
N ILE A 60 6.79 0.45 6.52
CA ILE A 60 5.93 -0.73 6.59
C ILE A 60 6.43 -1.60 7.76
N PRO A 61 5.57 -1.98 8.72
CA PRO A 61 6.00 -2.77 9.87
C PRO A 61 6.56 -4.12 9.43
N THR A 62 7.65 -4.55 10.09
CA THR A 62 8.28 -5.85 9.88
C THR A 62 8.12 -6.73 11.12
N LEU A 63 7.86 -8.02 10.92
CA LEU A 63 7.68 -8.95 12.03
C LEU A 63 9.02 -9.25 12.70
N SER A 64 9.11 -9.03 14.01
CA SER A 64 10.28 -9.41 14.80
C SER A 64 10.39 -10.93 14.93
N ALA A 65 11.56 -11.41 15.36
CA ALA A 65 11.75 -12.82 15.68
C ALA A 65 10.72 -13.27 16.71
N ARG A 66 10.21 -14.49 16.54
CA ARG A 66 9.28 -15.09 17.49
C ARG A 66 9.97 -15.25 18.84
N PRO A 67 9.33 -14.86 19.97
CA PRO A 67 9.89 -15.06 21.29
C PRO A 67 10.21 -16.55 21.53
N GLY A 68 11.42 -16.80 21.98
CA GLY A 68 11.90 -18.08 22.47
C GLY A 68 12.04 -18.10 23.99
N PRO A 69 12.23 -19.30 24.59
CA PRO A 69 12.44 -19.44 26.03
C PRO A 69 13.65 -18.64 26.56
N MET A 70 14.70 -18.52 25.73
CA MET A 70 15.92 -17.76 26.07
C MET A 70 15.69 -16.25 26.17
N ASP A 71 14.62 -15.72 25.59
CA ASP A 71 14.24 -14.30 25.71
C ASP A 71 13.58 -13.98 27.07
N ILE A 72 13.22 -15.03 27.83
CA ILE A 72 12.67 -14.93 29.19
C ILE A 72 13.76 -15.29 30.20
N ASN A 73 14.39 -16.45 29.99
CA ASN A 73 15.47 -16.94 30.82
C ASN A 73 16.62 -17.44 29.94
N PRO A 74 17.78 -16.76 29.93
CA PRO A 74 18.91 -17.10 29.06
C PRO A 74 19.42 -18.55 29.18
N THR A 75 19.17 -19.21 30.33
CA THR A 75 19.60 -20.60 30.58
C THR A 75 18.55 -21.64 30.15
N ALA A 76 17.31 -21.22 29.94
CA ALA A 76 16.22 -22.09 29.51
C ALA A 76 16.28 -22.26 27.99
N THR A 77 16.95 -23.33 27.52
CA THR A 77 17.01 -23.67 26.09
C THR A 77 15.68 -24.20 25.54
N THR A 78 14.72 -24.56 26.40
CA THR A 78 13.43 -25.14 26.04
C THR A 78 12.32 -24.60 26.95
N VAL A 79 11.08 -24.60 26.46
CA VAL A 79 9.90 -24.13 27.23
C VAL A 79 9.72 -24.92 28.53
N SER A 80 10.05 -26.21 28.54
CA SER A 80 9.95 -27.08 29.73
C SER A 80 10.89 -26.70 30.87
N LYS A 81 11.94 -25.91 30.61
CA LYS A 81 12.88 -25.42 31.62
C LYS A 81 12.42 -24.11 32.26
N LEU A 82 11.32 -23.54 31.80
CA LEU A 82 10.73 -22.35 32.40
C LEU A 82 9.95 -22.73 33.66
N SER A 83 10.12 -21.94 34.71
CA SER A 83 9.21 -21.93 35.86
C SER A 83 7.80 -21.51 35.44
N ILE A 84 6.82 -21.70 36.32
CA ILE A 84 5.41 -21.36 36.05
C ILE A 84 5.28 -19.86 35.70
N ALA A 85 5.96 -18.98 36.43
CA ALA A 85 5.89 -17.53 36.18
C ALA A 85 6.52 -17.16 34.82
N GLU A 86 7.67 -17.74 34.49
CA GLU A 86 8.33 -17.51 33.20
C GLU A 86 7.53 -18.10 32.02
N LEU A 87 6.82 -19.21 32.24
CA LEU A 87 5.94 -19.80 31.25
C LEU A 87 4.74 -18.89 30.96
N GLU A 88 4.17 -18.24 31.96
CA GLU A 88 3.08 -17.27 31.77
C GLU A 88 3.56 -16.01 31.02
N ASP A 89 4.74 -15.47 31.34
CA ASP A 89 5.35 -14.38 30.56
C ASP A 89 5.62 -14.79 29.11
N PHE A 90 6.19 -15.99 28.91
CA PHE A 90 6.40 -16.55 27.57
C PHE A 90 5.09 -16.65 26.77
N LYS A 91 4.02 -17.18 27.38
CA LYS A 91 2.70 -17.28 26.74
C LYS A 91 2.16 -15.91 26.35
N TYR A 92 2.27 -14.93 27.25
CA TYR A 92 1.82 -13.56 27.00
C TYR A 92 2.57 -12.92 25.82
N ARG A 93 3.91 -12.93 25.83
CA ARG A 93 4.71 -12.37 24.72
C ARG A 93 4.46 -13.09 23.40
N ASN A 94 4.33 -14.42 23.43
CA ASN A 94 4.02 -15.20 22.24
C ASN A 94 2.59 -14.95 21.73
N SER A 95 1.64 -14.58 22.59
CA SER A 95 0.31 -14.12 22.19
C SER A 95 0.39 -12.77 21.47
N LEU A 96 1.03 -11.77 22.08
CA LEU A 96 1.23 -10.46 21.46
C LEU A 96 1.93 -10.55 20.09
N TRP A 97 2.96 -11.39 20.00
CA TRP A 97 3.66 -11.62 18.74
C TRP A 97 2.75 -12.21 17.65
N LYS A 98 1.83 -13.12 18.01
CA LYS A 98 0.86 -13.67 17.07
C LYS A 98 -0.13 -12.61 16.60
N ASP A 99 -0.59 -11.74 17.49
CA ASP A 99 -1.52 -10.66 17.14
C ASP A 99 -0.84 -9.67 16.18
N ILE A 100 0.38 -9.22 16.50
CA ILE A 100 1.19 -8.37 15.62
C ILE A 100 1.43 -9.04 14.26
N LYS A 101 1.72 -10.35 14.25
CA LYS A 101 1.90 -11.11 13.02
C LYS A 101 0.64 -11.05 12.14
N ILE A 102 -0.55 -11.21 12.71
CA ILE A 102 -1.81 -11.15 11.97
C ILE A 102 -2.00 -9.76 11.35
N ASP A 103 -1.71 -8.70 12.11
CA ASP A 103 -1.83 -7.33 11.62
C ASP A 103 -0.88 -7.04 10.45
N ILE A 104 0.38 -7.48 10.58
CA ILE A 104 1.39 -7.34 9.50
C ILE A 104 0.96 -8.10 8.25
N GLN A 105 0.45 -9.32 8.40
CA GLN A 105 -0.05 -10.11 7.27
C GLN A 105 -1.24 -9.45 6.56
N GLU A 106 -2.15 -8.80 7.30
CA GLU A 106 -3.25 -8.04 6.70
C GLU A 106 -2.75 -6.78 5.97
N ILE A 107 -1.72 -6.11 6.49
CA ILE A 107 -1.06 -4.98 5.81
C ILE A 107 -0.42 -5.46 4.49
N GLU A 108 0.38 -6.53 4.52
CA GLU A 108 1.04 -7.10 3.34
C GLU A 108 0.02 -7.49 2.27
N ARG A 109 -1.04 -8.22 2.65
CA ARG A 109 -2.13 -8.62 1.76
C ARG A 109 -2.81 -7.42 1.10
N ARG A 110 -2.98 -6.32 1.84
CA ARG A 110 -3.56 -5.08 1.31
C ARG A 110 -2.62 -4.36 0.36
N LEU A 111 -1.33 -4.29 0.68
CA LEU A 111 -0.33 -3.72 -0.20
C LEU A 111 -0.23 -4.50 -1.52
N GLU A 112 -0.30 -5.83 -1.47
CA GLU A 112 -0.37 -6.67 -2.67
C GLU A 112 -1.63 -6.40 -3.50
N ALA A 113 -2.80 -6.27 -2.86
CA ALA A 113 -4.04 -5.92 -3.55
C ALA A 113 -3.94 -4.54 -4.23
N VAL A 114 -3.31 -3.57 -3.58
CA VAL A 114 -3.07 -2.25 -4.18
C VAL A 114 -2.07 -2.33 -5.33
N GLN A 115 -1.00 -3.10 -5.19
CA GLN A 115 -0.05 -3.34 -6.28
C GLN A 115 -0.74 -3.93 -7.51
N ASN A 116 -1.56 -4.96 -7.33
CA ASN A 116 -2.34 -5.58 -8.40
C ASN A 116 -3.34 -4.59 -9.02
N LYS A 117 -3.96 -3.74 -8.20
CA LYS A 117 -4.82 -2.66 -8.71
C LYS A 117 -4.03 -1.67 -9.56
N ILE A 118 -2.86 -1.22 -9.11
CA ILE A 118 -2.00 -0.31 -9.87
C ILE A 118 -1.62 -0.97 -11.20
N LEU A 119 -1.03 -2.17 -11.18
CA LEU A 119 -0.59 -2.87 -12.38
C LEU A 119 -1.74 -3.19 -13.36
N GLY A 120 -2.92 -3.54 -12.84
CA GLY A 120 -4.12 -3.78 -13.64
C GLY A 120 -4.84 -2.51 -14.11
N SER A 121 -4.38 -1.33 -13.70
CA SER A 121 -4.98 -0.03 -14.09
C SER A 121 -3.95 0.94 -14.68
N VAL A 122 -2.81 0.46 -15.15
CA VAL A 122 -1.88 1.23 -15.99
C VAL A 122 -1.95 0.74 -17.43
N SER A 123 -1.73 1.64 -18.39
CA SER A 123 -1.62 1.24 -19.79
C SER A 123 -0.42 0.30 -20.01
N GLU A 124 -0.59 -0.71 -20.87
CA GLU A 124 0.44 -1.73 -21.14
C GLU A 124 1.76 -1.13 -21.62
N ASN A 125 1.73 0.00 -22.31
CA ASN A 125 2.90 0.73 -22.79
C ASN A 125 3.77 1.32 -21.63
N LEU A 126 3.23 1.38 -20.42
CA LEU A 126 3.94 1.84 -19.22
C LEU A 126 4.65 0.68 -18.50
N LEU A 127 4.21 -0.57 -18.67
CA LEU A 127 4.77 -1.73 -17.98
C LEU A 127 6.28 -1.92 -18.17
N PRO A 128 6.87 -1.75 -19.38
CA PRO A 128 8.32 -1.86 -19.55
C PRO A 128 9.12 -0.90 -18.67
N GLN A 129 8.53 0.23 -18.31
CA GLN A 129 9.17 1.32 -17.58
C GLN A 129 9.12 1.09 -16.06
N LEU A 130 8.18 0.25 -15.62
CA LEU A 130 8.03 -0.17 -14.22
C LEU A 130 8.90 -1.37 -13.85
N LYS A 131 9.61 -2.00 -14.80
CA LYS A 131 10.44 -3.20 -14.55
C LYS A 131 11.54 -3.03 -13.49
N ARG A 132 11.95 -1.79 -13.19
CA ARG A 132 12.95 -1.47 -12.16
C ARG A 132 12.34 -1.17 -10.79
N SER A 133 11.03 -1.04 -10.72
CA SER A 133 10.29 -0.76 -9.49
C SER A 133 9.74 -2.08 -8.97
N VAL A 134 10.18 -2.49 -7.79
CA VAL A 134 9.95 -3.83 -7.24
C VAL A 134 8.88 -3.80 -6.16
N THR A 135 8.71 -2.66 -5.48
CA THR A 135 7.69 -2.48 -4.44
C THR A 135 6.54 -1.61 -4.91
N VAL A 136 5.35 -1.79 -4.30
CA VAL A 136 4.18 -0.93 -4.53
C VAL A 136 4.49 0.56 -4.28
N VAL A 137 5.35 0.86 -3.31
CA VAL A 137 5.79 2.22 -2.99
C VAL A 137 6.59 2.81 -4.16
N GLU A 138 7.57 2.06 -4.67
CA GLU A 138 8.41 2.49 -5.80
C GLU A 138 7.60 2.64 -7.08
N ILE A 139 6.72 1.68 -7.39
CA ILE A 139 5.87 1.72 -8.58
C ILE A 139 4.98 2.96 -8.52
N HIS A 140 4.33 3.19 -7.38
CA HIS A 140 3.42 4.31 -7.21
C HIS A 140 4.13 5.66 -7.27
N GLN A 141 5.31 5.76 -6.64
CA GLN A 141 6.15 6.96 -6.67
C GLN A 141 6.64 7.25 -8.10
N HIS A 142 7.09 6.24 -8.83
CA HIS A 142 7.53 6.39 -10.23
C HIS A 142 6.41 6.95 -11.12
N LEU A 143 5.20 6.43 -10.99
CA LEU A 143 4.04 6.91 -11.74
C LEU A 143 3.65 8.34 -11.34
N ASN A 144 3.72 8.67 -10.05
CA ASN A 144 3.49 10.02 -9.55
C ASN A 144 4.50 11.01 -10.13
N ASP A 145 5.80 10.73 -10.03
CA ASP A 145 6.85 11.66 -10.46
C ASP A 145 6.76 11.99 -11.95
N ARG A 146 6.24 11.04 -12.72
CA ARG A 146 6.10 11.18 -14.16
C ARG A 146 4.81 11.87 -14.60
N PHE A 147 3.68 11.52 -14.00
CA PHE A 147 2.37 11.90 -14.52
C PHE A 147 1.65 12.95 -13.68
N ARG A 148 2.14 13.26 -12.48
CA ARG A 148 1.56 14.31 -11.65
C ARG A 148 1.54 15.64 -12.43
N PRO A 149 0.35 16.24 -12.63
CA PRO A 149 0.26 17.53 -13.31
C PRO A 149 1.02 18.62 -12.54
N THR A 150 1.92 19.31 -13.24
CA THR A 150 2.53 20.55 -12.74
C THR A 150 1.46 21.65 -12.66
N ASP A 151 1.65 22.64 -11.79
CA ASP A 151 0.67 23.72 -11.61
C ASP A 151 0.42 24.52 -12.89
N GLN A 152 1.38 24.54 -13.84
CA GLN A 152 1.19 25.13 -15.17
C GLN A 152 0.24 24.31 -16.06
N ALA A 153 0.33 22.97 -16.03
CA ALA A 153 -0.57 22.11 -16.80
C ALA A 153 -2.02 22.21 -16.30
N ARG A 154 -2.23 22.29 -14.98
CA ARG A 154 -3.57 22.51 -14.38
C ARG A 154 -4.17 23.85 -14.80
N LYS A 155 -3.37 24.92 -14.89
CA LYS A 155 -3.85 26.23 -15.36
C LYS A 155 -4.30 26.20 -16.82
N GLN A 156 -3.59 25.50 -17.70
CA GLN A 156 -3.97 25.39 -19.12
C GLN A 156 -5.27 24.61 -19.33
N GLU A 157 -5.52 23.55 -18.55
CA GLU A 157 -6.80 22.81 -18.59
C GLU A 157 -7.99 23.63 -18.09
N THR A 158 -7.75 24.57 -17.17
CA THR A 158 -8.81 25.45 -16.64
C THR A 158 -9.17 26.57 -17.62
N ILE A 159 -8.20 27.01 -18.45
CA ILE A 159 -8.39 28.07 -19.46
C ILE A 159 -9.05 27.52 -20.75
N GLN A 160 -8.94 26.22 -21.01
CA GLN A 160 -9.54 25.56 -22.18
C GLN A 160 -10.93 24.94 -21.93
N ARG A 161 -11.51 25.13 -20.73
CA ARG A 161 -12.91 24.80 -20.42
C ARG A 161 -13.77 26.05 -20.49
#